data_AF-A0A949Y1D0-F1
#
_entry.id   AF-A0A949Y1D0-F1
#
_cell.length_a   1.000
_cell.length_b   1.000
_cell.length_c   1.000
_cell.angle_alpha   90.00
_cell.angle_beta   90.00
_cell.angle_gamma   90.00
#
_symmetry.space_group_name_H-M   'P 1'
#
loop_
_entity.id
_entity.type
_entity.pdbx_description
1 polymer ?
#
loop_
_entity_poly.entity_id
_entity_poly.type
_entity_poly.pdbx_seq_one_letter_code
_entity_poly.pdbx_strand_id
1 'polypeptide(L)'
;VAHKERLKELRRSVDVLTLSATPIPRTLHMSLVGVRDLSLIQTAPANRMAVKTIVTPTSDALIASAMQQELDRGGQIYFVHNRIESIYGIRDALQHLVPRARIAVGHGQMHEHELEDVMIGFVDGDFDVLVSTTIIENGLDIPNVNTIIINNADHFGLAQLYQLRGRVGRSAHQAYAYFLYQPHRALSEAAQARLEAIREFSHLGSGLRLAMRDLEIRGAGNLLGHAQSGFIAAVGFDAYCQILEDAIAQLRGEERVLDEPPPVLDLRVSAYIPNEYVRGAGAKIALYQRIAAARTLEAVAAIAEELRDRYGPRPAQVDALLELARLRLLAAGKGVEKLALEGRRLTLEVGRRFSLTESSLPALTSLTRGNFRFTQGAIVAQLPPHDTAGDGKLATVREILAAL
;
A
#
# COMPACT_ATOMS: atom_id res chain seq x y z
N VAL A 1 -2.79 8.99 24.91
CA VAL A 1 -2.99 10.36 24.33
C VAL A 1 -2.85 11.43 25.40
N ALA A 2 -3.58 11.34 26.52
CA ALA A 2 -3.48 12.28 27.65
C ALA A 2 -2.05 12.51 28.18
N HIS A 3 -1.24 11.44 28.30
CA HIS A 3 0.15 11.56 28.77
C HIS A 3 1.06 12.39 27.85
N LYS A 4 0.83 12.41 26.53
CA LYS A 4 1.63 13.20 25.58
C LYS A 4 1.22 14.67 25.56
N GLU A 5 -0.08 14.95 25.72
CA GLU A 5 -0.58 16.33 25.77
C GLU A 5 -0.16 17.03 27.08
N ARG A 6 -0.14 16.31 28.20
CA ARG A 6 0.35 16.83 29.49
C ARG A 6 1.83 17.23 29.47
N LEU A 7 2.65 16.58 28.64
CA LEU A 7 4.06 16.96 28.42
C LEU A 7 4.21 18.26 27.61
N LYS A 8 3.26 18.57 26.71
CA LYS A 8 3.23 19.83 25.95
C LYS A 8 2.72 21.00 26.79
N GLU A 9 1.90 20.74 27.80
CA GLU A 9 1.42 21.75 28.74
C GLU A 9 2.54 22.30 29.64
N LEU A 10 3.61 21.52 29.88
CA LEU A 10 4.74 21.90 30.73
C LEU A 10 5.63 23.00 30.11
N ARG A 11 5.73 23.08 28.77
CA ARG A 11 6.36 24.21 28.05
C ARG A 11 5.76 24.35 26.65
N ARG A 12 5.37 25.59 26.29
CA ARG A 12 4.70 25.92 25.01
C ARG A 12 5.57 25.76 23.75
N SER A 13 6.88 25.70 23.89
CA SER A 13 7.84 25.62 22.78
C SER A 13 8.83 24.47 23.02
N VAL A 14 8.41 23.26 22.66
CA VAL A 14 9.23 22.04 22.75
C VAL A 14 9.14 21.30 21.43
N ASP A 15 10.29 20.98 20.85
CA ASP A 15 10.37 20.11 19.68
C ASP A 15 10.07 18.66 20.07
N VAL A 16 9.17 18.00 19.35
CA VAL A 16 8.69 16.64 19.70
C VAL A 16 9.07 15.66 18.60
N LEU A 17 10.02 14.77 18.89
CA LEU A 17 10.33 13.62 18.05
C LEU A 17 9.52 12.40 18.53
N THR A 18 8.69 11.83 17.65
CA THR A 18 7.98 10.57 17.91
C THR A 18 8.54 9.48 17.00
N LEU A 19 9.10 8.42 17.60
CA LEU A 19 9.55 7.23 16.88
C LEU A 19 8.51 6.12 17.03
N SER A 20 8.15 5.45 15.92
CA SER A 20 7.26 4.29 15.95
C SER A 20 7.60 3.32 14.83
N ALA A 21 7.64 2.02 15.15
CA ALA A 21 7.75 0.95 14.16
C ALA A 21 6.44 0.71 13.39
N THR A 22 5.30 1.06 14.00
CA THR A 22 3.96 0.99 13.41
C THR A 22 3.20 2.25 13.84
N PRO A 23 3.12 3.31 13.02
CA PRO A 23 2.48 4.55 13.44
C PRO A 23 1.01 4.30 13.79
N ILE A 24 0.58 4.79 14.96
CA ILE A 24 -0.80 4.64 15.43
C ILE A 24 -1.72 5.30 14.39
N PRO A 25 -2.85 4.68 13.99
CA PRO A 25 -3.64 5.14 12.85
C PRO A 25 -4.02 6.63 12.88
N ARG A 26 -4.40 7.16 14.07
CA ARG A 26 -4.68 8.59 14.26
C ARG A 26 -3.45 9.50 14.08
N THR A 27 -2.29 9.04 14.53
CA THR A 27 -1.02 9.80 14.40
C THR A 27 -0.51 9.76 12.96
N LEU A 28 -0.65 8.60 12.29
CA LEU A 28 -0.39 8.46 10.87
C LEU A 28 -1.28 9.41 10.07
N HIS A 29 -2.58 9.43 10.35
CA HIS A 29 -3.54 10.35 9.74
C HIS A 29 -3.14 11.83 9.92
N MET A 30 -2.81 12.27 11.14
CA MET A 30 -2.37 13.67 11.38
C MET A 30 -1.09 14.02 10.60
N SER A 31 -0.21 13.04 10.40
CA SER A 31 1.02 13.25 9.64
C SER A 31 0.75 13.30 8.13
N LEU A 32 -0.17 12.47 7.63
CA LEU A 32 -0.64 12.48 6.24
C LEU A 32 -1.41 13.77 5.89
N VAL A 33 -2.14 14.34 6.85
CA VAL A 33 -2.86 15.62 6.74
C VAL A 33 -1.90 16.82 6.86
N GLY A 34 -0.59 16.58 6.99
CA GLY A 34 0.43 17.65 7.02
C GLY A 34 0.41 18.50 8.30
N VAL A 35 -0.24 18.02 9.37
CA VAL A 35 -0.22 18.64 10.71
C VAL A 35 1.06 18.25 11.46
N ARG A 36 1.74 17.17 11.02
CA ARG A 36 3.05 16.75 11.54
C ARG A 36 3.94 16.27 10.41
N ASP A 37 5.19 16.70 10.43
CA ASP A 37 6.22 16.18 9.52
C ASP A 37 6.50 14.70 9.80
N LEU A 38 6.65 13.94 8.72
CA LEU A 38 6.87 12.50 8.74
C LEU A 38 8.13 12.15 7.98
N SER A 39 9.09 11.55 8.69
CA SER A 39 10.31 11.00 8.08
C SER A 39 10.25 9.49 8.14
N LEU A 40 10.46 8.84 6.99
CA LEU A 40 10.42 7.39 6.84
C LEU A 40 11.83 6.85 6.66
N ILE A 41 12.23 5.94 7.56
CA ILE A 41 13.46 5.17 7.41
C ILE A 41 13.08 3.81 6.79
N GLN A 42 13.25 3.69 5.48
CA GLN A 42 12.88 2.48 4.73
C GLN A 42 14.04 1.50 4.56
N THR A 43 15.28 2.00 4.56
CA THR A 43 16.48 1.21 4.35
C THR A 43 16.75 0.34 5.57
N ALA A 44 16.78 -0.99 5.38
CA ALA A 44 17.15 -1.92 6.43
C ALA A 44 18.66 -1.84 6.76
N PRO A 45 19.09 -2.14 7.99
CA PRO A 45 20.49 -2.30 8.33
C PRO A 45 21.17 -3.36 7.45
N ALA A 46 22.48 -3.21 7.20
CA ALA A 46 23.27 -4.19 6.46
C ALA A 46 23.17 -5.59 7.13
N ASN A 47 23.16 -6.65 6.31
CA ASN A 47 23.08 -8.06 6.71
C ASN A 47 21.75 -8.54 7.34
N ARG A 48 20.68 -7.74 7.31
CA ARG A 48 19.37 -8.18 7.81
C ARG A 48 18.60 -8.98 6.74
N MET A 49 18.32 -10.25 7.02
CA MET A 49 17.45 -11.09 6.18
C MET A 49 15.97 -10.83 6.48
N ALA A 50 15.11 -10.94 5.46
CA ALA A 50 13.66 -10.84 5.65
C ALA A 50 13.12 -12.06 6.42
N VAL A 51 12.21 -11.84 7.38
CA VAL A 51 11.59 -12.93 8.16
C VAL A 51 10.61 -13.71 7.29
N LYS A 52 10.85 -15.02 7.12
CA LYS A 52 9.93 -15.90 6.39
C LYS A 52 8.65 -16.07 7.19
N THR A 53 7.55 -15.59 6.64
CA THR A 53 6.24 -15.59 7.30
C THR A 53 5.37 -16.72 6.76
N ILE A 54 4.88 -17.58 7.64
CA ILE A 54 4.05 -18.74 7.32
C ILE A 54 2.74 -18.63 8.11
N VAL A 55 1.62 -18.71 7.41
CA VAL A 55 0.27 -18.66 8.00
C VAL A 55 -0.40 -19.99 7.68
N THR A 56 -0.76 -20.76 8.71
CA THR A 56 -1.22 -22.14 8.54
C THR A 56 -2.04 -22.60 9.74
N PRO A 57 -2.91 -23.62 9.59
CA PRO A 57 -3.56 -24.21 10.74
C PRO A 57 -2.53 -24.80 11.71
N THR A 58 -2.88 -24.83 13.01
CA THR A 58 -2.04 -25.45 14.03
C THR A 58 -1.86 -26.94 13.74
N SER A 59 -0.62 -27.42 13.89
CA SER A 59 -0.25 -28.82 13.70
C SER A 59 0.94 -29.14 14.59
N ASP A 60 0.80 -30.17 15.42
CA ASP A 60 1.85 -30.59 16.35
C ASP A 60 3.13 -30.99 15.61
N ALA A 61 3.00 -31.65 14.46
CA ALA A 61 4.13 -32.01 13.61
C ALA A 61 4.88 -30.77 13.08
N LEU A 62 4.15 -29.73 12.69
CA LEU A 62 4.75 -28.46 12.25
C LEU A 62 5.47 -27.76 13.39
N ILE A 63 4.84 -27.66 14.56
CA ILE A 63 5.41 -27.02 15.76
C ILE A 63 6.69 -27.76 16.17
N ALA A 64 6.63 -29.08 16.28
CA ALA A 64 7.79 -29.91 16.65
C ALA A 64 8.94 -29.76 15.65
N SER A 65 8.64 -29.78 14.34
CA SER A 65 9.64 -29.59 13.28
C SER A 65 10.29 -28.20 13.34
N ALA A 66 9.49 -27.14 13.47
CA ALA A 66 9.99 -25.77 13.59
C ALA A 66 10.86 -25.58 14.84
N MET A 67 10.45 -26.15 15.98
CA MET A 67 11.23 -26.10 17.21
C MET A 67 12.54 -26.88 17.07
N GLN A 68 12.49 -28.11 16.54
CA GLN A 68 13.69 -28.93 16.37
C GLN A 68 14.70 -28.28 15.43
N GLN A 69 14.26 -27.72 14.31
CA GLN A 69 15.12 -27.03 13.36
C GLN A 69 15.84 -25.83 13.99
N GLU A 70 15.18 -25.09 14.89
CA GLU A 70 15.82 -23.98 15.61
C GLU A 70 16.85 -24.47 16.64
N LEU A 71 16.50 -25.51 17.40
CA LEU A 71 17.39 -26.11 18.39
C LEU A 71 18.64 -26.71 17.75
N ASP A 72 18.50 -27.36 16.59
CA ASP A 72 19.62 -27.97 15.86
C ASP A 72 20.65 -26.94 15.38
N ARG A 73 20.23 -25.68 15.19
CA ARG A 73 21.13 -24.56 14.87
C ARG A 73 21.58 -23.75 16.08
N GLY A 74 21.26 -24.19 17.30
CA GLY A 74 21.60 -23.51 18.55
C GLY A 74 20.89 -22.17 18.74
N GLY A 75 19.74 -21.99 18.08
CA GLY A 75 18.93 -20.78 18.21
C GLY A 75 17.85 -20.92 19.29
N GLN A 76 17.19 -19.80 19.58
CA GLN A 76 16.11 -19.74 20.57
C GLN A 76 14.77 -19.41 19.93
N ILE A 77 13.69 -19.77 20.63
CA ILE A 77 12.33 -19.71 20.10
C ILE A 77 11.43 -18.90 21.02
N TYR A 78 10.67 -17.98 20.43
CA TYR A 78 9.49 -17.41 21.09
C TYR A 78 8.26 -18.23 20.74
N PHE A 79 7.54 -18.72 21.75
CA PHE A 79 6.22 -19.30 21.59
C PHE A 79 5.17 -18.39 22.25
N VAL A 80 4.38 -17.68 21.45
CA VAL A 80 3.41 -16.71 21.95
C VAL A 80 2.05 -17.37 22.14
N HIS A 81 1.57 -17.36 23.37
CA HIS A 81 0.22 -17.80 23.73
C HIS A 81 -0.42 -16.78 24.67
N ASN A 82 -1.33 -15.95 24.13
CA ASN A 82 -1.90 -14.82 24.86
C ASN A 82 -3.10 -15.21 25.75
N ARG A 83 -2.90 -16.18 26.63
CA ARG A 83 -3.88 -16.61 27.63
C ARG A 83 -3.18 -17.26 28.82
N ILE A 84 -3.19 -16.57 29.97
CA ILE A 84 -2.41 -16.97 31.15
C ILE A 84 -2.97 -18.26 31.76
N GLU A 85 -4.29 -18.46 31.73
CA GLU A 85 -4.92 -19.62 32.35
C GLU A 85 -4.49 -20.95 31.73
N SER A 86 -4.11 -20.95 30.45
CA SER A 86 -3.72 -22.15 29.69
C SER A 86 -2.23 -22.22 29.35
N ILE A 87 -1.43 -21.22 29.72
CA ILE A 87 -0.03 -21.11 29.28
C ILE A 87 0.85 -22.25 29.80
N TYR A 88 0.65 -22.69 31.04
CA TYR A 88 1.39 -23.81 31.62
C TYR A 88 1.03 -25.14 30.95
N GLY A 89 -0.25 -25.34 30.62
CA GLY A 89 -0.67 -26.51 29.84
C GLY A 89 -0.06 -26.55 28.44
N ILE A 90 0.09 -25.38 27.80
CA ILE A 90 0.83 -25.26 26.54
C ILE A 90 2.31 -25.60 26.73
N ARG A 91 2.97 -25.11 27.79
CA ARG A 91 4.36 -25.49 28.11
C ARG A 91 4.51 -27.01 28.23
N ASP A 92 3.60 -27.66 28.95
CA ASP A 92 3.66 -29.11 29.14
C ASP A 92 3.44 -29.88 27.84
N ALA A 93 2.50 -29.43 26.99
CA ALA A 93 2.29 -29.99 25.67
C ALA A 93 3.55 -29.85 24.78
N LEU A 94 4.18 -28.67 24.77
CA LEU A 94 5.41 -28.43 24.03
C LEU A 94 6.58 -29.26 24.55
N GLN A 95 6.68 -29.44 25.88
CA GLN A 95 7.68 -30.31 26.50
C GLN A 95 7.50 -31.77 26.07
N HIS A 96 6.25 -32.23 25.92
CA HIS A 96 5.96 -33.57 25.42
C HIS A 96 6.32 -33.73 23.93
N LEU A 97 6.07 -32.69 23.13
CA LEU A 97 6.39 -32.68 21.70
C LEU A 97 7.90 -32.63 21.43
N VAL A 98 8.65 -31.88 22.24
CA VAL A 98 10.11 -31.73 22.10
C VAL A 98 10.79 -31.89 23.46
N PRO A 99 11.02 -33.14 23.93
CA PRO A 99 11.53 -33.42 25.27
C PRO A 99 12.91 -32.84 25.57
N ARG A 100 13.73 -32.59 24.54
CA ARG A 100 15.07 -32.01 24.68
C ARG A 100 15.10 -30.49 24.87
N ALA A 101 13.98 -29.80 24.65
CA ALA A 101 13.92 -28.35 24.75
C ALA A 101 13.85 -27.93 26.23
N ARG A 102 14.65 -26.93 26.61
CA ARG A 102 14.54 -26.26 27.91
C ARG A 102 13.52 -25.13 27.78
N ILE A 103 12.33 -25.33 28.34
CA ILE A 103 11.18 -24.43 28.14
C ILE A 103 10.92 -23.62 29.41
N ALA A 104 10.93 -22.29 29.28
CA ALA A 104 10.50 -21.36 30.32
C ALA A 104 9.14 -20.73 30.00
N VAL A 105 8.46 -20.24 31.03
CA VAL A 105 7.19 -19.50 30.92
C VAL A 105 7.38 -18.09 31.43
N GLY A 106 6.96 -17.08 30.65
CA GLY A 106 6.99 -15.68 31.05
C GLY A 106 5.66 -14.98 30.77
N HIS A 107 4.99 -14.45 31.80
CA HIS A 107 3.74 -13.72 31.64
C HIS A 107 3.58 -12.56 32.63
N GLY A 108 2.78 -11.55 32.27
CA GLY A 108 2.66 -10.30 33.04
C GLY A 108 2.00 -10.39 34.42
N GLN A 109 1.44 -11.54 34.81
CA GLN A 109 0.96 -11.78 36.19
C GLN A 109 2.04 -12.36 37.13
N MET A 110 3.24 -12.67 36.64
CA MET A 110 4.35 -13.12 37.49
C MET A 110 4.83 -11.97 38.37
N HIS A 111 5.44 -12.30 39.51
CA HIS A 111 6.15 -11.31 40.29
C HIS A 111 7.32 -10.73 39.47
N GLU A 112 7.61 -9.44 39.64
CA GLU A 112 8.62 -8.73 38.82
C GLU A 112 9.98 -9.44 38.85
N HIS A 113 10.42 -9.87 40.03
CA HIS A 113 11.70 -10.57 40.20
C HIS A 113 11.71 -11.95 39.51
N GLU A 114 10.63 -12.70 39.60
CA GLU A 114 10.50 -14.01 38.95
C GLU A 114 10.53 -13.88 37.42
N LEU A 115 9.84 -12.87 36.89
CA LEU A 115 9.86 -12.58 35.45
C LEU A 115 11.26 -12.14 35.00
N GLU A 116 11.92 -11.29 35.79
CA GLU A 116 13.29 -10.84 35.52
C GLU A 116 14.25 -12.03 35.46
N ASP A 117 14.23 -12.94 36.44
CA ASP A 117 15.08 -14.13 36.48
C ASP A 117 14.87 -15.03 35.25
N VAL A 118 13.62 -15.25 34.86
CA VAL A 118 13.29 -16.03 33.65
C VAL A 118 13.81 -15.34 32.39
N MET A 119 13.66 -14.01 32.30
CA MET A 119 14.14 -13.26 31.14
C MET A 119 15.66 -13.26 31.06
N ILE A 120 16.37 -13.13 32.19
CA ILE A 120 17.83 -13.20 32.25
C ILE A 120 18.30 -14.59 31.82
N GLY A 121 17.75 -15.67 32.39
CA GLY A 121 18.12 -17.03 31.99
C GLY A 121 17.82 -17.31 30.51
N PHE A 122 16.75 -16.73 29.96
CA PHE A 122 16.49 -16.83 28.52
C PHE A 122 17.52 -16.03 27.70
N VAL A 123 17.94 -14.84 28.12
CA VAL A 123 19.00 -14.07 27.43
C VAL A 123 20.35 -14.81 27.46
N ASP A 124 20.67 -15.44 28.59
CA ASP A 124 21.94 -16.14 28.82
C ASP A 124 21.99 -17.53 28.15
N GLY A 125 20.86 -18.01 27.64
CA GLY A 125 20.76 -19.29 26.93
C GLY A 125 20.56 -20.50 27.85
N ASP A 126 20.09 -20.28 29.08
CA ASP A 126 19.67 -21.35 29.99
C ASP A 126 18.38 -22.02 29.52
N PHE A 127 17.57 -21.30 28.74
CA PHE A 127 16.34 -21.77 28.13
C PHE A 127 16.38 -21.62 26.61
N ASP A 128 15.87 -22.61 25.90
CA ASP A 128 15.81 -22.62 24.44
C ASP A 128 14.49 -22.03 23.92
N VAL A 129 13.41 -22.19 24.70
CA VAL A 129 12.05 -21.78 24.32
C VAL A 129 11.45 -20.93 25.43
N LEU A 130 10.98 -19.74 25.08
CA LEU A 130 10.17 -18.91 25.98
C LEU A 130 8.71 -18.95 25.54
N VAL A 131 7.87 -19.62 26.33
CA VAL A 131 6.41 -19.57 26.21
C VAL A 131 5.92 -18.31 26.91
N SER A 132 5.38 -17.36 26.16
CA SER A 132 5.03 -16.05 26.72
C SER A 132 3.72 -15.48 26.19
N THR A 133 3.17 -14.52 26.93
CA THR A 133 2.09 -13.66 26.43
C THR A 133 2.68 -12.53 25.55
N THR A 134 1.93 -11.45 25.32
CA THR A 134 2.43 -10.28 24.58
C THR A 134 3.50 -9.47 25.33
N ILE A 135 4.02 -9.93 26.48
CA ILE A 135 5.07 -9.22 27.22
C ILE A 135 6.35 -9.00 26.38
N ILE A 136 6.65 -9.90 25.44
CA ILE A 136 7.79 -9.78 24.52
C ILE A 136 7.63 -8.63 23.52
N GLU A 137 6.43 -8.03 23.43
CA GLU A 137 6.17 -6.82 22.65
C GLU A 137 6.95 -5.61 23.19
N ASN A 138 7.38 -5.61 24.46
CA ASN A 138 7.84 -4.40 25.17
C ASN A 138 9.37 -4.21 25.29
N GLY A 139 10.17 -4.68 24.33
CA GLY A 139 11.50 -4.08 24.11
C GLY A 139 12.72 -4.92 24.41
N LEU A 140 12.58 -6.20 24.75
CA LEU A 140 13.74 -7.08 24.85
C LEU A 140 14.23 -7.48 23.46
N ASP A 141 15.47 -7.10 23.16
CA ASP A 141 16.17 -7.40 21.93
C ASP A 141 17.13 -8.56 22.17
N ILE A 142 16.77 -9.75 21.69
CA ILE A 142 17.58 -10.95 21.86
C ILE A 142 18.01 -11.43 20.47
N PRO A 143 19.29 -11.26 20.09
CA PRO A 143 19.77 -11.52 18.73
C PRO A 143 19.70 -13.00 18.34
N ASN A 144 19.79 -13.91 19.32
CA ASN A 144 19.77 -15.36 19.10
C ASN A 144 18.37 -15.92 18.86
N VAL A 145 17.31 -15.11 19.03
CA VAL A 145 15.94 -15.56 18.77
C VAL A 145 15.60 -15.35 17.30
N ASN A 146 15.57 -16.47 16.55
CA ASN A 146 15.35 -16.44 15.11
C ASN A 146 14.03 -17.10 14.69
N THR A 147 13.31 -17.77 15.60
CA THR A 147 11.99 -18.33 15.31
C THR A 147 10.95 -17.83 16.30
N ILE A 148 9.81 -17.39 15.78
CA ILE A 148 8.63 -17.05 16.57
C ILE A 148 7.42 -17.88 16.08
N ILE A 149 6.71 -18.48 17.03
CA ILE A 149 5.49 -19.25 16.80
C ILE A 149 4.38 -18.55 17.58
N ILE A 150 3.34 -18.08 16.89
CA ILE A 150 2.21 -17.36 17.48
C ILE A 150 0.99 -18.27 17.41
N ASN A 151 0.56 -18.75 18.57
CA ASN A 151 -0.63 -19.57 18.71
C ASN A 151 -1.90 -18.71 18.68
N ASN A 152 -2.94 -19.18 18.01
CA ASN A 152 -4.21 -18.45 17.80
C ASN A 152 -4.01 -17.02 17.28
N ALA A 153 -3.20 -16.88 16.23
CA ALA A 153 -2.84 -15.61 15.61
C ALA A 153 -4.06 -14.78 15.15
N ASP A 154 -5.20 -15.42 14.89
CA ASP A 154 -6.47 -14.79 14.51
C ASP A 154 -7.04 -13.87 15.60
N HIS A 155 -6.63 -14.03 16.86
CA HIS A 155 -7.04 -13.20 17.99
C HIS A 155 -6.22 -11.91 18.16
N PHE A 156 -5.13 -11.74 17.41
CA PHE A 156 -4.24 -10.58 17.54
C PHE A 156 -4.52 -9.51 16.50
N GLY A 157 -4.42 -8.23 16.89
CA GLY A 157 -4.45 -7.12 15.93
C GLY A 157 -3.29 -7.19 14.93
N LEU A 158 -3.46 -6.66 13.72
CA LEU A 158 -2.43 -6.70 12.67
C LEU A 158 -1.13 -6.00 13.13
N ALA A 159 -1.26 -4.87 13.82
CA ALA A 159 -0.13 -4.15 14.41
C ALA A 159 0.62 -5.01 15.45
N GLN A 160 -0.08 -5.75 16.30
CA GLN A 160 0.53 -6.63 17.30
C GLN A 160 1.28 -7.78 16.64
N LEU A 161 0.66 -8.44 15.66
CA LEU A 161 1.30 -9.51 14.89
C LEU A 161 2.58 -9.03 14.22
N TYR A 162 2.57 -7.82 13.67
CA TYR A 162 3.76 -7.21 13.06
C TYR A 162 4.85 -6.88 14.07
N GLN A 163 4.49 -6.34 15.23
CA GLN A 163 5.44 -6.04 16.29
C GLN A 163 6.09 -7.32 16.85
N LEU A 164 5.29 -8.36 17.11
CA LEU A 164 5.78 -9.68 17.51
C LEU A 164 6.72 -10.28 16.45
N ARG A 165 6.35 -10.21 15.16
CA ARG A 165 7.23 -10.63 14.06
C ARG A 165 8.56 -9.87 14.05
N GLY A 166 8.53 -8.58 14.37
CA GLY A 166 9.71 -7.72 14.45
C GLY A 166 10.65 -8.04 15.61
N ARG A 167 10.26 -8.93 16.53
CA ARG A 167 11.11 -9.42 17.63
C ARG A 167 12.10 -10.50 17.22
N VAL A 168 12.00 -11.03 16.00
CA VAL A 168 12.93 -12.01 15.45
C VAL A 168 13.63 -11.50 14.18
N GLY A 169 14.72 -12.17 13.78
CA GLY A 169 15.44 -11.82 12.55
C GLY A 169 16.29 -10.56 12.70
N ARG A 170 17.05 -10.51 13.80
CA ARG A 170 18.05 -9.48 14.07
C ARG A 170 19.48 -9.95 13.84
N SER A 171 19.69 -11.27 13.73
CA SER A 171 20.95 -11.87 13.32
C SER A 171 21.08 -11.95 11.79
N ALA A 172 22.25 -12.40 11.32
CA ALA A 172 22.48 -12.73 9.91
C ALA A 172 21.80 -14.04 9.47
N HIS A 173 21.21 -14.80 10.40
CA HIS A 173 20.52 -16.04 10.09
C HIS A 173 19.08 -15.78 9.62
N GLN A 174 18.61 -16.66 8.72
CA GLN A 174 17.23 -16.65 8.28
C GLN A 174 16.28 -16.88 9.45
N ALA A 175 15.42 -15.91 9.72
CA ALA A 175 14.37 -16.01 10.74
C ALA A 175 13.03 -16.48 10.16
N TYR A 176 12.22 -17.10 11.02
CA TYR A 176 10.91 -17.67 10.68
C TYR A 176 9.83 -17.18 11.65
N ALA A 177 8.65 -16.87 11.12
CA ALA A 177 7.48 -16.49 11.88
C ALA A 177 6.28 -17.35 11.46
N TYR A 178 5.77 -18.16 12.40
CA TYR A 178 4.63 -19.03 12.20
C TYR A 178 3.39 -18.42 12.88
N PHE A 179 2.37 -18.10 12.10
CA PHE A 179 1.09 -17.60 12.56
C PHE A 179 0.07 -18.74 12.48
N LEU A 180 -0.24 -19.34 13.63
CA LEU A 180 -1.07 -20.53 13.73
C LEU A 180 -2.52 -20.15 14.05
N TYR A 181 -3.48 -20.82 13.41
CA TYR A 181 -4.90 -20.69 13.71
C TYR A 181 -5.56 -22.06 13.85
N GLN A 182 -6.73 -22.13 14.49
CA GLN A 182 -7.41 -23.41 14.73
C GLN A 182 -8.11 -23.92 13.45
N PRO A 183 -7.86 -25.16 13.00
CA PRO A 183 -8.43 -25.69 11.76
C PRO A 183 -9.97 -25.82 11.79
N HIS A 184 -10.54 -26.10 12.95
CA HIS A 184 -11.98 -26.35 13.12
C HIS A 184 -12.79 -25.10 13.47
N ARG A 185 -12.16 -23.93 13.50
CA ARG A 185 -12.82 -22.67 13.80
C ARG A 185 -12.90 -21.84 12.52
N ALA A 186 -14.12 -21.48 12.13
CA ALA A 186 -14.31 -20.53 11.03
C ALA A 186 -13.66 -19.19 11.40
N LEU A 187 -12.73 -18.74 10.54
CA LEU A 187 -12.13 -17.41 10.65
C LEU A 187 -13.17 -16.37 10.22
N SER A 188 -13.23 -15.25 10.93
CA SER A 188 -13.98 -14.09 10.42
C SER A 188 -13.26 -13.52 9.20
N GLU A 189 -14.00 -12.88 8.30
CA GLU A 189 -13.44 -12.21 7.12
C GLU A 189 -12.33 -11.22 7.52
N ALA A 190 -12.55 -10.45 8.60
CA ALA A 190 -11.55 -9.54 9.17
C ALA A 190 -10.31 -10.26 9.73
N ALA A 191 -10.45 -11.47 10.29
CA ALA A 191 -9.29 -12.26 10.74
C ALA A 191 -8.50 -12.82 9.55
N GLN A 192 -9.19 -13.32 8.53
CA GLN A 192 -8.59 -13.81 7.31
C GLN A 192 -7.83 -12.69 6.58
N ALA A 193 -8.44 -11.52 6.40
CA ALA A 193 -7.81 -10.36 5.79
C ALA A 193 -6.55 -9.90 6.55
N ARG A 194 -6.57 -9.92 7.90
CA ARG A 194 -5.37 -9.60 8.72
C ARG A 194 -4.25 -10.63 8.52
N LEU A 195 -4.59 -11.91 8.53
CA LEU A 195 -3.61 -13.00 8.35
C LEU A 195 -3.04 -13.03 6.92
N GLU A 196 -3.83 -12.66 5.92
CA GLU A 196 -3.35 -12.50 4.55
C GLU A 196 -2.44 -11.27 4.40
N ALA A 197 -2.83 -10.14 4.99
CA ALA A 197 -2.01 -8.93 5.00
C ALA A 197 -0.63 -9.17 5.64
N ILE A 198 -0.55 -9.85 6.80
CA ILE A 198 0.76 -10.10 7.44
C ILE A 198 1.68 -10.98 6.58
N ARG A 199 1.12 -11.88 5.76
CA ARG A 199 1.85 -12.72 4.80
C ARG A 199 2.40 -11.89 3.63
N GLU A 200 1.58 -11.00 3.07
CA GLU A 200 1.96 -10.12 1.95
C GLU A 200 3.03 -9.08 2.34
N PHE A 201 2.96 -8.54 3.57
CA PHE A 201 3.92 -7.54 4.05
C PHE A 201 5.20 -8.14 4.67
N SER A 202 5.69 -9.24 4.10
CA SER A 202 6.91 -9.94 4.56
C SER A 202 8.23 -9.24 4.20
N HIS A 203 8.21 -8.25 3.31
CA HIS A 203 9.39 -7.45 2.95
C HIS A 203 9.74 -6.40 4.02
N LEU A 204 11.04 -6.14 4.23
CA LEU A 204 11.56 -5.06 5.08
C LEU A 204 11.09 -3.69 4.55
N GLY A 205 10.74 -2.75 5.44
CA GLY A 205 10.22 -1.41 5.06
C GLY A 205 8.69 -1.33 4.85
N SER A 206 7.95 -2.40 5.14
CA SER A 206 6.50 -2.52 4.94
C SER A 206 5.62 -1.91 6.07
N GLY A 207 6.22 -1.38 7.14
CA GLY A 207 5.50 -0.93 8.34
C GLY A 207 4.45 0.15 8.08
N LEU A 208 4.71 1.05 7.13
CA LEU A 208 3.75 2.07 6.70
C LEU A 208 2.53 1.45 5.99
N ARG A 209 2.77 0.57 5.01
CA ARG A 209 1.70 -0.12 4.26
C ARG A 209 0.85 -1.00 5.17
N LEU A 210 1.47 -1.64 6.15
CA LEU A 210 0.77 -2.42 7.15
C LEU A 210 -0.10 -1.55 8.08
N ALA A 211 0.41 -0.39 8.52
CA ALA A 211 -0.38 0.55 9.31
C ALA A 211 -1.58 1.12 8.52
N MET A 212 -1.42 1.34 7.21
CA MET A 212 -2.52 1.73 6.31
C MET A 212 -3.57 0.63 6.20
N ARG A 213 -3.15 -0.63 6.04
CA ARG A 213 -4.09 -1.77 6.00
C ARG A 213 -4.77 -2.05 7.33
N ASP A 214 -4.10 -1.85 8.46
CA ASP A 214 -4.73 -1.94 9.80
C ASP A 214 -5.82 -0.87 9.97
N LEU A 215 -5.63 0.33 9.41
CA LEU A 215 -6.64 1.38 9.40
C LEU A 215 -7.84 1.03 8.50
N GLU A 216 -7.60 0.47 7.31
CA GLU A 216 -8.66 0.01 6.40
C GLU A 216 -9.50 -1.11 7.03
N ILE A 217 -8.83 -2.15 7.56
CA ILE A 217 -9.50 -3.34 8.13
C ILE A 217 -10.34 -2.98 9.36
N ARG A 218 -9.87 -2.04 10.20
CA ARG A 218 -10.64 -1.58 11.37
C ARG A 218 -11.79 -0.65 11.01
N GLY A 219 -11.83 -0.14 9.77
CA GLY A 219 -12.73 0.91 9.34
C GLY A 219 -12.33 2.26 9.97
N ALA A 220 -12.12 3.29 9.16
CA ALA A 220 -11.84 4.65 9.62
C ALA A 220 -12.98 5.30 10.46
N GLY A 221 -14.09 4.58 10.68
CA GLY A 221 -15.35 5.08 11.22
C GLY A 221 -15.38 5.49 12.70
N ASN A 222 -14.34 5.24 13.49
CA ASN A 222 -14.31 5.61 14.92
C ASN A 222 -13.49 6.88 15.23
N LEU A 223 -12.94 7.57 14.23
CA LEU A 223 -11.98 8.65 14.45
C LEU A 223 -12.61 10.05 14.59
N LEU A 224 -13.87 10.27 14.21
CA LEU A 224 -14.51 11.61 14.19
C LEU A 224 -15.93 11.70 14.78
N GLY A 225 -16.40 10.68 15.52
CA GLY A 225 -17.70 10.71 16.20
C GLY A 225 -18.87 10.16 15.40
N HIS A 226 -19.98 9.89 16.09
CA HIS A 226 -21.06 8.98 15.69
C HIS A 226 -21.88 9.33 14.43
N ALA A 227 -21.63 10.43 13.72
CA ALA A 227 -22.56 10.92 12.68
C ALA A 227 -22.13 10.70 11.21
N GLN A 228 -20.92 10.20 10.93
CA GLN A 228 -20.40 10.14 9.54
C GLN A 228 -19.74 8.80 9.16
N SER A 229 -20.04 7.71 9.87
CA SER A 229 -19.51 6.37 9.57
C SER A 229 -19.87 5.84 8.18
N GLY A 230 -20.94 6.35 7.56
CA GLY A 230 -21.42 5.91 6.25
C GLY A 230 -20.66 6.45 5.04
N PHE A 231 -19.93 7.56 5.16
CA PHE A 231 -19.37 8.25 3.98
C PHE A 231 -18.07 7.61 3.46
N ILE A 232 -17.21 7.09 4.35
CA ILE A 232 -15.93 6.48 3.97
C ILE A 232 -16.13 5.10 3.32
N ALA A 233 -17.12 4.33 3.77
CA ALA A 233 -17.46 3.03 3.18
C ALA A 233 -18.08 3.15 1.77
N ALA A 234 -18.73 4.28 1.45
CA ALA A 234 -19.43 4.48 0.19
C ALA A 234 -18.54 5.05 -0.94
N VAL A 235 -17.50 5.81 -0.61
CA VAL A 235 -16.68 6.56 -1.59
C VAL A 235 -15.29 5.93 -1.80
N GLY A 236 -14.84 5.07 -0.88
CA GLY A 236 -13.49 4.50 -0.90
C GLY A 236 -12.46 5.45 -0.29
N PHE A 237 -11.50 4.91 0.45
CA PHE A 237 -10.53 5.70 1.21
C PHE A 237 -9.62 6.57 0.32
N ASP A 238 -9.27 6.08 -0.88
CA ASP A 238 -8.45 6.83 -1.84
C ASP A 238 -9.13 8.15 -2.27
N ALA A 239 -10.43 8.10 -2.56
CA ALA A 239 -11.19 9.28 -2.93
C ALA A 239 -11.39 10.23 -1.73
N TYR A 240 -11.50 9.70 -0.50
CA TYR A 240 -11.52 10.51 0.72
C TYR A 240 -10.20 11.25 0.95
N CYS A 241 -9.06 10.56 0.80
CA CYS A 241 -7.74 11.18 0.86
C CYS A 241 -7.60 12.29 -0.17
N GLN A 242 -8.09 12.06 -1.39
CA GLN A 242 -8.03 13.05 -2.46
C GLN A 242 -8.87 14.30 -2.15
N ILE A 243 -10.12 14.13 -1.69
CA ILE A 243 -10.98 15.25 -1.25
C ILE A 243 -10.32 16.04 -0.11
N LEU A 244 -9.64 15.35 0.81
CA LEU A 244 -9.01 15.98 1.96
C LEU A 244 -7.71 16.71 1.59
N GLU A 245 -6.89 16.13 0.70
CA GLU A 245 -5.74 16.80 0.08
C GLU A 245 -6.17 18.07 -0.64
N ASP A 246 -7.28 18.02 -1.38
CA ASP A 246 -7.84 19.16 -2.10
C ASP A 246 -8.31 20.27 -1.13
N ALA A 247 -8.96 19.91 -0.03
CA ALA A 247 -9.39 20.85 1.01
C ALA A 247 -8.22 21.51 1.75
N ILE A 248 -7.15 20.75 2.03
CA ILE A 248 -5.95 21.28 2.70
C ILE A 248 -5.17 22.22 1.77
N ALA A 249 -5.05 21.88 0.49
CA ALA A 249 -4.40 22.72 -0.52
C ALA A 249 -5.12 24.08 -0.64
N GLN A 250 -6.47 24.07 -0.69
CA GLN A 250 -7.27 25.29 -0.69
C GLN A 250 -7.03 26.16 0.56
N LEU A 251 -6.96 25.54 1.75
CA LEU A 251 -6.70 26.26 3.01
C LEU A 251 -5.29 26.84 3.11
N ARG A 252 -4.30 26.23 2.44
CA ARG A 252 -2.91 26.72 2.37
C ARG A 252 -2.71 27.83 1.33
N GLY A 253 -3.76 28.20 0.59
CA GLY A 253 -3.66 29.17 -0.51
C GLY A 253 -2.91 28.61 -1.72
N GLU A 254 -2.67 27.31 -1.77
CA GLU A 254 -2.20 26.63 -2.96
C GLU A 254 -3.41 26.51 -3.90
N GLU A 255 -3.49 27.36 -4.92
CA GLU A 255 -4.42 27.16 -6.04
C GLU A 255 -4.00 25.90 -6.81
N ARG A 256 -4.31 24.73 -6.26
CA ARG A 256 -4.51 23.57 -7.12
C ARG A 256 -5.80 23.78 -7.87
N VAL A 257 -5.70 23.56 -9.16
CA VAL A 257 -6.67 23.92 -10.17
C VAL A 257 -8.07 23.32 -9.97
N LEU A 258 -8.41 22.58 -8.91
CA LEU A 258 -9.46 21.56 -8.93
C LEU A 258 -9.16 20.63 -10.12
N ASP A 259 -8.80 19.38 -9.84
CA ASP A 259 -8.73 18.37 -10.92
C ASP A 259 -10.16 18.29 -11.51
N GLU A 260 -10.45 19.07 -12.56
CA GLU A 260 -11.61 18.86 -13.41
C GLU A 260 -11.56 17.39 -13.84
N PRO A 261 -12.71 16.69 -13.89
CA PRO A 261 -12.74 15.28 -14.24
C PRO A 261 -11.92 15.06 -15.51
N PRO A 262 -11.06 14.02 -15.54
CA PRO A 262 -10.17 13.81 -16.66
C PRO A 262 -10.98 13.73 -17.96
N PRO A 263 -10.49 14.31 -19.06
CA PRO A 263 -11.26 14.40 -20.28
C PRO A 263 -11.69 13.03 -20.78
N VAL A 264 -12.95 12.93 -21.20
CA VAL A 264 -13.50 11.69 -21.77
C VAL A 264 -13.06 11.57 -23.22
N LEU A 265 -12.31 10.52 -23.54
CA LEU A 265 -11.84 10.22 -24.90
C LEU A 265 -12.68 9.09 -25.52
N ASP A 266 -13.45 9.39 -26.56
CA ASP A 266 -14.18 8.40 -27.38
C ASP A 266 -13.65 8.40 -28.82
N LEU A 267 -12.53 7.71 -29.03
CA LEU A 267 -11.80 7.70 -30.30
C LEU A 267 -11.97 6.41 -31.12
N ARG A 268 -12.74 5.43 -30.61
CA ARG A 268 -12.94 4.09 -31.21
C ARG A 268 -11.63 3.42 -31.68
N VAL A 269 -10.61 3.43 -30.82
CA VAL A 269 -9.31 2.79 -31.08
C VAL A 269 -9.16 1.54 -30.21
N SER A 270 -8.55 0.48 -30.76
CA SER A 270 -8.26 -0.75 -30.03
C SER A 270 -7.00 -0.57 -29.17
N ALA A 271 -7.18 -0.06 -27.95
CA ALA A 271 -6.12 0.21 -27.00
C ALA A 271 -6.24 -0.72 -25.78
N TYR A 272 -5.32 -1.68 -25.67
CA TYR A 272 -5.27 -2.63 -24.56
C TYR A 272 -3.88 -3.28 -24.45
N ILE A 273 -3.59 -3.89 -23.31
CA ILE A 273 -2.37 -4.67 -23.07
C ILE A 273 -2.64 -6.15 -23.40
N PRO A 274 -2.07 -6.71 -24.49
CA PRO A 274 -2.31 -8.10 -24.90
C PRO A 274 -1.81 -9.12 -23.87
N ASN A 275 -2.42 -10.31 -23.79
CA ASN A 275 -1.97 -11.41 -22.91
C ASN A 275 -0.59 -11.94 -23.29
N GLU A 276 -0.23 -11.81 -24.57
CA GLU A 276 1.06 -12.25 -25.09
C GLU A 276 2.20 -11.34 -24.65
N TYR A 277 1.92 -10.06 -24.41
CA TYR A 277 2.94 -9.06 -24.04
C TYR A 277 3.19 -9.03 -22.52
N VAL A 278 2.13 -8.97 -21.71
CA VAL A 278 2.23 -9.02 -20.24
C VAL A 278 1.43 -10.21 -19.73
N ARG A 279 2.12 -11.17 -19.10
CA ARG A 279 1.48 -12.35 -18.48
C ARG A 279 1.13 -12.03 -17.02
N GLY A 280 -0.07 -12.42 -16.60
CA GLY A 280 -0.57 -12.24 -15.23
C GLY A 280 -1.50 -11.04 -15.07
N ALA A 281 -2.69 -11.28 -14.52
CA ALA A 281 -3.72 -10.26 -14.36
C ALA A 281 -3.30 -9.12 -13.42
N GLY A 282 -2.61 -9.43 -12.31
CA GLY A 282 -2.15 -8.42 -11.36
C GLY A 282 -1.16 -7.41 -11.96
N ALA A 283 -0.20 -7.88 -12.76
CA ALA A 283 0.77 -7.02 -13.43
C ALA A 283 0.10 -6.08 -14.45
N LYS A 284 -0.92 -6.58 -15.18
CA LYS A 284 -1.70 -5.76 -16.10
C LYS A 284 -2.50 -4.68 -15.39
N ILE A 285 -3.18 -5.03 -14.30
CA ILE A 285 -3.96 -4.08 -13.51
C ILE A 285 -3.06 -2.96 -12.98
N ALA A 286 -1.89 -3.31 -12.43
CA ALA A 286 -0.92 -2.33 -11.97
C ALA A 286 -0.44 -1.40 -13.10
N LEU A 287 -0.19 -1.93 -14.30
CA LEU A 287 0.19 -1.12 -15.47
C LEU A 287 -0.94 -0.18 -15.93
N TYR A 288 -2.18 -0.67 -16.01
CA TYR A 288 -3.33 0.17 -16.35
C TYR A 288 -3.51 1.31 -15.34
N GLN A 289 -3.41 1.00 -14.04
CA GLN A 289 -3.49 2.01 -12.97
C GLN A 289 -2.38 3.06 -13.09
N ARG A 290 -1.12 2.63 -13.36
CA ARG A 290 0.01 3.55 -13.55
C ARG A 290 -0.18 4.46 -14.76
N ILE A 291 -0.66 3.93 -15.88
CA ILE A 291 -0.94 4.72 -17.10
C ILE A 291 -2.08 5.73 -16.84
N ALA A 292 -3.13 5.31 -16.14
CA ALA A 292 -4.26 6.18 -15.79
C ALA A 292 -3.86 7.29 -14.81
N ALA A 293 -2.99 6.99 -13.83
CA ALA A 293 -2.52 7.92 -12.81
C ALA A 293 -1.42 8.87 -13.30
N ALA A 294 -0.85 8.65 -14.49
CA ALA A 294 0.19 9.52 -15.04
C ALA A 294 -0.37 10.95 -15.22
N ARG A 295 0.35 11.95 -14.69
CA ARG A 295 -0.03 13.37 -14.73
C ARG A 295 0.83 14.22 -15.67
N THR A 296 1.92 13.67 -16.21
CA THR A 296 2.83 14.39 -17.12
C THR A 296 3.23 13.54 -18.31
N LEU A 297 3.62 14.19 -19.42
CA LEU A 297 4.04 13.50 -20.64
C LEU A 297 5.34 12.71 -20.40
N GLU A 298 6.22 13.22 -19.54
CA GLU A 298 7.46 12.57 -19.11
C GLU A 298 7.17 11.28 -18.34
N ALA A 299 6.16 11.28 -17.47
CA ALA A 299 5.75 10.07 -16.74
C ALA A 299 5.26 8.98 -17.70
N VAL A 300 4.47 9.36 -18.73
CA VAL A 300 4.03 8.41 -19.77
C VAL A 300 5.23 7.91 -20.59
N ALA A 301 6.21 8.77 -20.89
CA ALA A 301 7.44 8.38 -21.59
C ALA A 301 8.31 7.41 -20.76
N ALA A 302 8.41 7.63 -19.44
CA ALA A 302 9.11 6.73 -18.55
C ALA A 302 8.44 5.34 -18.48
N ILE A 303 7.11 5.30 -18.39
CA ILE A 303 6.34 4.03 -18.44
C ILE A 303 6.56 3.33 -19.80
N ALA A 304 6.59 4.09 -20.88
CA ALA A 304 6.84 3.59 -22.22
C ALA A 304 8.22 2.91 -22.37
N GLU A 305 9.28 3.52 -21.84
CA GLU A 305 10.63 2.94 -21.85
C GLU A 305 10.72 1.74 -20.91
N GLU A 306 10.13 1.80 -19.72
CA GLU A 306 10.08 0.64 -18.81
C GLU A 306 9.37 -0.56 -19.45
N LEU A 307 8.26 -0.33 -20.16
CA LEU A 307 7.54 -1.39 -20.87
C LEU A 307 8.44 -2.05 -21.92
N ARG A 308 9.19 -1.23 -22.68
CA ARG A 308 10.12 -1.73 -23.69
C ARG A 308 11.26 -2.54 -23.06
N ASP A 309 11.86 -2.02 -22.00
CA ASP A 309 12.98 -2.66 -21.30
C ASP A 309 12.57 -4.01 -20.68
N ARG A 310 11.40 -4.07 -20.05
CA ARG A 310 10.94 -5.26 -19.32
C ARG A 310 10.25 -6.31 -20.17
N TYR A 311 9.50 -5.90 -21.19
CA TYR A 311 8.62 -6.79 -21.97
C TYR A 311 8.96 -6.82 -23.47
N GLY A 312 9.96 -6.05 -23.90
CA GLY A 312 10.39 -5.99 -25.30
C GLY A 312 9.52 -5.07 -26.16
N PRO A 313 9.53 -5.23 -27.50
CA PRO A 313 8.86 -4.32 -28.42
C PRO A 313 7.36 -4.27 -28.16
N ARG A 314 6.82 -3.04 -28.10
CA ARG A 314 5.41 -2.79 -27.77
C ARG A 314 4.51 -3.17 -28.95
N PRO A 315 3.43 -3.93 -28.72
CA PRO A 315 2.38 -4.11 -29.72
C PRO A 315 1.66 -2.80 -30.02
N ALA A 316 1.07 -2.69 -31.22
CA ALA A 316 0.32 -1.50 -31.65
C ALA A 316 -0.81 -1.12 -30.66
N GLN A 317 -1.43 -2.09 -30.00
CA GLN A 317 -2.48 -1.86 -29.01
C GLN A 317 -1.96 -1.19 -27.73
N VAL A 318 -0.71 -1.44 -27.37
CA VAL A 318 -0.03 -0.81 -26.22
C VAL A 318 0.43 0.60 -26.59
N ASP A 319 0.96 0.79 -27.80
CA ASP A 319 1.29 2.12 -28.31
C ASP A 319 0.04 3.02 -28.39
N ALA A 320 -1.09 2.48 -28.87
CA ALA A 320 -2.37 3.19 -28.86
C ALA A 320 -2.83 3.58 -27.45
N LEU A 321 -2.65 2.71 -26.45
CA LEU A 321 -2.99 3.00 -25.05
C LEU A 321 -2.14 4.13 -24.47
N LEU A 322 -0.85 4.17 -24.79
CA LEU A 322 0.07 5.24 -24.36
C LEU A 322 -0.26 6.56 -25.07
N GLU A 323 -0.61 6.53 -26.35
CA GLU A 323 -1.06 7.71 -27.08
C GLU A 323 -2.38 8.26 -26.53
N LEU A 324 -3.34 7.41 -26.16
CA LEU A 324 -4.57 7.87 -25.48
C LEU A 324 -4.25 8.57 -24.15
N ALA A 325 -3.28 8.05 -23.38
CA ALA A 325 -2.84 8.71 -22.15
C ALA A 325 -2.20 10.08 -22.43
N ARG A 326 -1.41 10.22 -23.50
CA ARG A 326 -0.83 11.50 -23.93
C ARG A 326 -1.91 12.50 -24.37
N LEU A 327 -2.86 12.05 -25.18
CA LEU A 327 -3.99 12.88 -25.63
C LEU A 327 -4.83 13.37 -24.45
N ARG A 328 -5.06 12.52 -23.44
CA ARG A 328 -5.77 12.89 -22.21
C ARG A 328 -5.07 14.04 -21.49
N LEU A 329 -3.74 13.98 -21.38
CA LEU A 329 -2.95 15.02 -20.71
C LEU A 329 -2.92 16.32 -21.50
N LEU A 330 -2.79 16.25 -22.82
CA LEU A 330 -2.86 17.42 -23.70
C LEU A 330 -4.23 18.09 -23.66
N ALA A 331 -5.30 17.30 -23.74
CA ALA A 331 -6.68 17.77 -23.64
C ALA A 331 -6.94 18.46 -22.29
N ALA A 332 -6.50 17.85 -21.19
CA ALA A 332 -6.63 18.42 -19.85
C ALA A 332 -5.87 19.76 -19.72
N GLY A 333 -4.64 19.83 -20.21
CA GLY A 333 -3.84 21.06 -20.20
C GLY A 333 -4.45 22.20 -21.02
N LYS A 334 -5.33 21.90 -21.97
CA LYS A 334 -6.03 22.87 -22.82
C LYS A 334 -7.45 23.19 -22.33
N GLY A 335 -7.93 22.53 -21.27
CA GLY A 335 -9.32 22.69 -20.79
C GLY A 335 -10.37 22.07 -21.70
N VAL A 336 -10.02 21.02 -22.44
CA VAL A 336 -10.98 20.20 -23.19
C VAL A 336 -11.58 19.18 -22.21
N GLU A 337 -12.90 19.09 -22.15
CA GLU A 337 -13.64 18.18 -21.25
C GLU A 337 -13.96 16.84 -21.91
N LYS A 338 -14.20 16.83 -23.23
CA LYS A 338 -14.50 15.61 -23.97
C LYS A 338 -14.01 15.69 -25.41
N LEU A 339 -13.49 14.58 -25.89
CA LEU A 339 -12.97 14.42 -27.24
C LEU A 339 -13.58 13.17 -27.85
N ALA A 340 -14.42 13.34 -28.86
CA ALA A 340 -15.10 12.25 -29.53
C ALA A 340 -14.81 12.27 -31.04
N LEU A 341 -14.53 11.10 -31.62
CA LEU A 341 -14.33 10.93 -33.05
C LEU A 341 -15.32 9.91 -33.60
N GLU A 342 -16.32 10.40 -34.32
CA GLU A 342 -17.31 9.56 -35.00
C GLU A 342 -17.09 9.62 -36.52
N GLY A 343 -16.56 8.53 -37.07
CA GLY A 343 -16.18 8.45 -38.48
C GLY A 343 -15.10 9.48 -38.82
N ARG A 344 -15.51 10.63 -39.36
CA ARG A 344 -14.65 11.75 -39.75
C ARG A 344 -14.92 13.03 -38.96
N ARG A 345 -15.86 13.00 -38.03
CA ARG A 345 -16.28 14.17 -37.25
C ARG A 345 -15.58 14.11 -35.89
N LEU A 346 -14.63 15.00 -35.67
CA LEU A 346 -14.00 15.24 -34.38
C LEU A 346 -14.80 16.31 -33.65
N THR A 347 -15.25 15.98 -32.44
CA THR A 347 -15.96 16.89 -31.54
C THR A 347 -15.12 17.07 -30.29
N LEU A 348 -14.75 18.31 -30.00
CA LEU A 348 -14.06 18.73 -28.79
C LEU A 348 -15.04 19.57 -27.97
N GLU A 349 -15.52 19.05 -26.85
CA GLU A 349 -16.28 19.84 -25.89
C GLU A 349 -15.28 20.54 -24.98
N VAL A 350 -15.38 21.86 -24.90
CA VAL A 350 -14.41 22.72 -24.22
C VAL A 350 -15.02 23.30 -22.95
N GLY A 351 -14.24 23.24 -21.87
CA GLY A 351 -14.61 23.76 -20.57
C GLY A 351 -14.32 25.25 -20.42
N ARG A 352 -14.56 25.77 -19.21
CA ARG A 352 -14.43 27.20 -18.90
C ARG A 352 -13.00 27.75 -18.99
N ARG A 353 -12.00 26.87 -18.90
CA ARG A 353 -10.57 27.20 -18.97
C ARG A 353 -10.01 27.23 -20.38
N PHE A 354 -10.80 26.81 -21.37
CA PHE A 354 -10.37 26.81 -22.76
C PHE A 354 -10.30 28.25 -23.29
N SER A 355 -9.13 28.64 -23.80
CA SER A 355 -8.95 29.89 -24.52
C SER A 355 -8.36 29.60 -25.89
N LEU A 356 -9.02 30.09 -26.94
CA LEU A 356 -8.51 29.99 -28.30
C LEU A 356 -7.60 31.19 -28.56
N THR A 357 -6.32 30.94 -28.86
CA THR A 357 -5.38 32.01 -29.22
C THR A 357 -5.52 32.33 -30.72
N GLU A 358 -5.44 33.59 -31.13
CA GLU A 358 -5.53 33.98 -32.55
C GLU A 358 -4.46 33.28 -33.43
N SER A 359 -3.31 32.92 -32.85
CA SER A 359 -2.23 32.16 -33.49
C SER A 359 -2.60 30.70 -33.82
N SER A 360 -3.63 30.14 -33.19
CA SER A 360 -4.09 28.76 -33.37
C SER A 360 -5.01 28.61 -34.59
N LEU A 361 -5.64 29.71 -35.04
CA LEU A 361 -6.61 29.71 -36.14
C LEU A 361 -6.03 29.30 -37.50
N PRO A 362 -4.83 29.74 -37.92
CA PRO A 362 -4.25 29.32 -39.20
C PRO A 362 -3.92 27.83 -39.22
N ALA A 363 -3.40 27.29 -38.11
CA ALA A 363 -3.07 25.88 -37.97
C ALA A 363 -4.32 24.99 -38.00
N LEU A 364 -5.38 25.36 -37.27
CA LEU A 364 -6.69 24.68 -37.33
C LEU A 364 -7.30 24.73 -38.74
N THR A 365 -7.21 25.88 -39.41
CA THR A 365 -7.73 26.05 -40.77
C THR A 365 -6.99 25.16 -41.77
N SER A 366 -5.66 25.06 -41.65
CA SER A 366 -4.83 24.18 -42.48
C SER A 366 -5.14 22.70 -42.26
N LEU A 367 -5.16 22.25 -41.00
CA LEU A 367 -5.37 20.85 -40.61
C LEU A 367 -6.80 20.35 -40.91
N THR A 368 -7.80 21.22 -40.78
CA THR A 368 -9.21 20.88 -41.03
C THR A 368 -9.70 21.28 -42.43
N ARG A 369 -8.82 21.82 -43.28
CA ARG A 369 -9.16 22.42 -44.59
C ARG A 369 -10.31 23.44 -44.52
N GLY A 370 -10.38 24.19 -43.43
CA GLY A 370 -11.43 25.17 -43.17
C GLY A 370 -12.78 24.60 -42.72
N ASN A 371 -12.91 23.27 -42.55
CA ASN A 371 -14.14 22.62 -42.11
C ASN A 371 -14.20 22.46 -40.58
N PHE A 372 -14.12 23.58 -39.87
CA PHE A 372 -14.37 23.62 -38.43
C PHE A 372 -15.48 24.62 -38.11
N ARG A 373 -16.30 24.28 -37.10
CA ARG A 373 -17.34 25.16 -36.57
C ARG A 373 -17.19 25.25 -35.06
N PHE A 374 -17.23 26.48 -34.55
CA PHE A 374 -17.35 26.74 -33.13
C PHE A 374 -18.83 26.89 -32.79
N THR A 375 -19.37 25.99 -31.97
CA THR A 375 -20.79 26.02 -31.58
C THR A 375 -20.83 25.97 -30.06
N GLN A 376 -21.34 27.01 -29.41
CA GLN A 376 -21.52 27.15 -27.94
C GLN A 376 -20.83 26.08 -27.07
N GLY A 377 -19.52 26.23 -26.84
CA GLY A 377 -18.76 25.31 -25.97
C GLY A 377 -18.22 24.04 -26.63
N ALA A 378 -18.28 23.92 -27.96
CA ALA A 378 -17.69 22.81 -28.70
C ALA A 378 -17.04 23.24 -30.02
N ILE A 379 -15.90 22.63 -30.33
CA ILE A 379 -15.23 22.69 -31.63
C ILE A 379 -15.57 21.40 -32.38
N VAL A 380 -16.22 21.54 -33.53
CA VAL A 380 -16.51 20.42 -34.42
C VAL A 380 -15.67 20.57 -35.67
N ALA A 381 -14.77 19.62 -35.91
CA ALA A 381 -13.89 19.58 -37.07
C ALA A 381 -14.15 18.33 -37.91
N GLN A 382 -14.00 18.45 -39.24
CA GLN A 382 -14.09 17.30 -40.15
C GLN A 382 -12.70 16.88 -40.64
N LEU A 383 -12.28 15.67 -40.26
CA LEU A 383 -10.97 15.12 -40.61
C LEU A 383 -10.91 14.67 -42.09
N PRO A 384 -9.74 14.80 -42.75
CA PRO A 384 -9.49 14.28 -44.09
C PRO A 384 -9.72 12.75 -44.19
N PRO A 385 -9.95 12.20 -45.41
CA PRO A 385 -10.33 10.79 -45.56
C PRO A 385 -9.19 9.84 -45.19
N HIS A 386 -7.95 10.26 -45.46
CA HIS A 386 -6.74 9.45 -45.26
C HIS A 386 -6.34 9.30 -43.80
N ASP A 387 -6.84 10.15 -42.91
CA ASP A 387 -6.47 10.16 -41.48
C ASP A 387 -7.42 9.30 -40.62
N THR A 388 -8.29 8.52 -41.26
CA THR A 388 -9.33 7.72 -40.60
C THR A 388 -9.05 6.22 -40.53
N ALA A 389 -7.80 5.79 -40.72
CA ALA A 389 -7.37 4.40 -40.56
C ALA A 389 -6.14 4.29 -39.64
N GLY A 390 -6.21 3.41 -38.64
CA GLY A 390 -5.08 3.06 -37.76
C GLY A 390 -4.49 4.23 -36.95
N ASP A 391 -3.17 4.20 -36.78
CA ASP A 391 -2.37 5.15 -35.97
C ASP A 391 -2.43 6.59 -36.48
N GLY A 392 -2.78 6.81 -37.76
CA GLY A 392 -2.94 8.15 -38.35
C GLY A 392 -4.04 8.99 -37.71
N LYS A 393 -5.06 8.34 -37.12
CA LYS A 393 -6.13 9.03 -36.37
C LYS A 393 -5.60 9.77 -35.15
N LEU A 394 -4.80 9.06 -34.34
CA LEU A 394 -4.28 9.59 -33.07
C LEU A 394 -3.27 10.71 -33.32
N ALA A 395 -2.44 10.56 -34.35
CA ALA A 395 -1.49 11.60 -34.77
C ALA A 395 -2.20 12.90 -35.17
N THR A 396 -3.24 12.81 -36.00
CA THR A 396 -4.00 13.98 -36.47
C THR A 396 -4.73 14.68 -35.32
N VAL A 397 -5.34 13.91 -34.41
CA VAL A 397 -5.98 14.45 -33.20
C VAL A 397 -4.95 15.14 -32.29
N ARG A 398 -3.75 14.57 -32.15
CA ARG A 398 -2.66 15.18 -31.39
C ARG A 398 -2.20 16.49 -31.99
N GLU A 399 -2.05 16.56 -33.31
CA GLU A 399 -1.67 17.81 -34.01
C GLU A 399 -2.72 18.90 -33.83
N ILE A 400 -4.01 18.54 -33.90
CA ILE A 400 -5.11 19.47 -33.63
C ILE A 400 -5.06 19.96 -32.18
N LEU A 401 -4.88 19.07 -31.20
CA LEU A 401 -4.74 19.46 -29.78
C LEU A 401 -3.49 20.28 -29.48
N ALA A 402 -2.41 20.09 -30.24
CA ALA A 402 -1.17 20.86 -30.10
C ALA A 402 -1.27 22.25 -30.75
N ALA A 403 -2.11 22.41 -31.77
CA ALA A 403 -2.39 23.67 -32.44
C ALA A 403 -3.33 24.58 -31.64
N LEU A 404 -4.29 23.98 -30.92
CA LEU A 404 -5.05 24.61 -29.83
C LEU A 404 -4.10 24.93 -28.68
#